data_AF-A0A317W4V7-F1
#
_entry.id   AF-A0A317W4V7-F1
#
_cell.length_a   1.000
_cell.length_b   1.000
_cell.length_c   1.000
_cell.angle_alpha   90.00
_cell.angle_beta   90.00
_cell.angle_gamma   90.00
#
_symmetry.space_group_name_H-M   'P 1'
#
loop_
_entity.id
_entity.type
_entity.pdbx_description
1 polymer ?
#
loop_
_entity_poly.entity_id
_entity_poly.type
_entity_poly.pdbx_seq_one_letter_code
_entity_poly.pdbx_strand_id
1 'polypeptide(L)'
;MKQTQVHLIYFYCSFQLGASQSLQNLLGALLAQLSYALPEISADLKTCFERRSPPTPDSLIQLLLKYGSRVQKLYIIVDAINESDEADDILKSLMAILEASENVYVMTTCTSPPSTQCKVRYLKETMKPSSNKYDIQAFVNLQLELQPALRRLPSQTKVHISNLLSSKADGMFRYVRCQIDLLSAQKTGRGVLRALEVMPEDLNGTYEVILGRVSTHDRDLAREALLWLTFSRQALTLPALNEALVLEKGDKYIDDEYRLINPDIVLEICQGLVVLTRLTQL
;
A
#
# COMPACT_ATOMS: atom_id res chain seq x y z
N MET A 1 -6.34 -39.25 12.49
CA MET A 1 -5.30 -38.29 12.09
C MET A 1 -5.73 -36.92 12.59
N LYS A 2 -5.05 -36.35 13.60
CA LYS A 2 -5.35 -34.98 14.06
C LYS A 2 -4.95 -34.02 12.94
N GLN A 3 -5.90 -33.29 12.36
CA GLN A 3 -5.61 -32.19 11.45
C GLN A 3 -4.67 -31.22 12.18
N THR A 4 -3.49 -31.03 11.60
CA THR A 4 -2.52 -30.02 12.04
C THR A 4 -3.10 -28.63 11.79
N GLN A 5 -3.75 -28.03 12.79
CA GLN A 5 -4.45 -26.76 12.61
C GLN A 5 -3.47 -25.59 12.74
N VAL A 6 -2.84 -25.27 11.60
CA VAL A 6 -2.02 -24.09 11.38
C VAL A 6 -2.94 -22.91 11.09
N HIS A 7 -2.70 -21.77 11.74
CA HIS A 7 -3.46 -20.54 11.50
C HIS A 7 -2.52 -19.42 11.06
N LEU A 8 -3.02 -18.61 10.12
CA LEU A 8 -2.38 -17.39 9.65
C LEU A 8 -3.33 -16.23 9.94
N ILE A 9 -2.83 -15.23 10.64
CA ILE A 9 -3.51 -13.96 10.88
C ILE A 9 -2.58 -12.83 10.45
N TYR A 10 -3.15 -11.75 9.93
CA TYR A 10 -2.35 -10.67 9.36
C TYR A 10 -2.94 -9.28 9.62
N PHE A 11 -2.10 -8.27 9.54
CA PHE A 11 -2.50 -6.88 9.68
C PHE A 11 -1.63 -5.99 8.81
N TYR A 12 -2.21 -4.93 8.26
CA TYR A 12 -1.54 -3.95 7.43
C TYR A 12 -1.64 -2.58 8.10
N CYS A 13 -0.50 -2.00 8.45
CA CYS A 13 -0.42 -0.62 8.92
C CYS A 13 -0.46 0.33 7.73
N SER A 14 -1.23 1.41 7.82
CA SER A 14 -1.34 2.40 6.75
C SER A 14 -1.34 3.83 7.28
N PHE A 15 -0.52 4.69 6.69
CA PHE A 15 -0.53 6.14 6.97
C PHE A 15 -1.89 6.78 6.64
N GLN A 16 -2.64 6.20 5.70
CA GLN A 16 -3.92 6.73 5.24
C GLN A 16 -5.09 6.37 6.17
N LEU A 17 -4.89 5.41 7.07
CA LEU A 17 -5.94 4.94 7.97
C LEU A 17 -5.45 5.03 9.42
N GLY A 18 -5.80 6.12 10.11
CA GLY A 18 -5.40 6.33 11.51
C GLY A 18 -5.81 5.17 12.43
N ALA A 19 -6.94 4.52 12.17
CA ALA A 19 -7.35 3.33 12.93
C ALA A 19 -6.36 2.16 12.80
N SER A 20 -5.65 2.03 11.67
CA SER A 20 -4.63 0.99 11.46
C SER A 20 -3.31 1.28 12.16
N GLN A 21 -3.12 2.48 12.70
CA GLN A 21 -1.88 2.91 13.35
C GLN A 21 -1.91 2.68 14.87
N SER A 22 -3.02 2.15 15.40
CA SER A 22 -3.18 1.89 16.83
C SER A 22 -2.86 0.43 17.16
N LEU A 23 -2.00 0.21 18.16
CA LEU A 23 -1.69 -1.08 18.74
C LEU A 23 -2.95 -1.81 19.20
N GLN A 24 -3.86 -1.10 19.85
CA GLN A 24 -5.11 -1.66 20.36
C GLN A 24 -5.96 -2.25 19.22
N ASN A 25 -6.07 -1.52 18.10
CA ASN A 25 -6.83 -1.98 16.93
C ASN A 25 -6.13 -3.13 16.22
N LEU A 26 -4.79 -3.10 16.13
CA LEU A 26 -4.01 -4.21 15.57
C LEU A 26 -4.25 -5.50 16.36
N LEU A 27 -4.05 -5.47 17.68
CA LEU A 27 -4.25 -6.65 18.54
C LEU A 27 -5.70 -7.14 18.51
N GLY A 28 -6.66 -6.21 18.49
CA GLY A 28 -8.08 -6.52 18.35
C GLY A 28 -8.41 -7.20 17.02
N ALA A 29 -7.84 -6.71 15.90
CA ALA A 29 -8.04 -7.29 14.57
C ALA A 29 -7.41 -8.69 14.45
N LEU A 30 -6.24 -8.91 15.06
CA LEU A 30 -5.62 -10.23 15.15
C LEU A 30 -6.50 -11.23 15.91
N LEU A 31 -7.08 -10.82 17.04
CA LEU A 31 -8.03 -11.64 17.80
C LEU A 31 -9.33 -11.90 17.04
N ALA A 32 -9.86 -10.88 16.35
CA ALA A 32 -11.04 -11.03 15.52
C ALA A 32 -10.84 -12.10 14.45
N GLN A 33 -9.68 -12.12 13.79
CA GLN A 33 -9.33 -13.17 12.82
C GLN A 33 -9.22 -14.55 13.47
N LEU A 34 -8.57 -14.65 14.63
CA LEU A 34 -8.45 -15.92 15.35
C LEU A 34 -9.81 -16.44 15.84
N SER A 35 -10.77 -15.55 16.12
CA SER A 35 -12.11 -15.90 16.58
C SER A 35 -12.94 -16.68 15.56
N TYR A 36 -12.63 -16.58 14.26
CA TYR A 36 -13.26 -17.42 13.25
C TYR A 36 -12.97 -18.90 13.44
N ALA A 37 -11.79 -19.24 13.97
CA ALA A 37 -11.41 -20.61 14.29
C ALA A 37 -11.72 -21.01 15.74
N LEU A 38 -11.68 -20.04 16.66
CA LEU A 38 -11.91 -20.22 18.10
C LEU A 38 -13.01 -19.26 18.58
N PRO A 39 -14.30 -19.61 18.37
CA PRO A 39 -15.43 -18.72 18.69
C PRO A 39 -15.53 -18.32 20.17
N GLU A 40 -14.87 -19.04 21.08
CA GLU A 40 -14.85 -18.69 22.51
C GLU A 40 -14.17 -17.35 22.78
N ILE A 41 -13.29 -16.89 21.86
CA ILE A 41 -12.67 -15.56 21.91
C ILE A 41 -13.74 -14.47 21.97
N SER A 42 -14.83 -14.61 21.22
CA SER A 42 -15.90 -13.61 21.18
C SER A 42 -16.62 -13.49 22.53
N ALA A 43 -16.71 -14.57 23.31
CA ALA A 43 -17.33 -14.54 24.63
C ALA A 43 -16.45 -13.75 25.62
N ASP A 44 -15.15 -14.00 25.63
CA ASP A 44 -14.21 -13.26 26.48
C ASP A 44 -14.16 -11.78 26.09
N LEU A 45 -14.12 -11.47 24.78
CA LEU A 45 -14.15 -10.09 24.31
C LEU A 45 -15.45 -9.37 24.67
N LYS A 46 -16.62 -10.04 24.58
CA LYS A 46 -17.91 -9.46 24.99
C LYS A 46 -17.90 -8.97 26.43
N THR A 47 -17.32 -9.74 27.36
CA THR A 47 -17.22 -9.30 28.77
C THR A 47 -16.41 -8.02 28.95
N CYS A 48 -15.42 -7.76 28.08
CA CYS A 48 -14.69 -6.49 28.07
C CYS A 48 -15.58 -5.34 27.59
N PHE A 49 -16.32 -5.54 26.49
CA PHE A 49 -17.21 -4.52 25.93
C PHE A 49 -18.40 -4.18 26.84
N GLU A 50 -18.95 -5.17 27.55
CA GLU A 50 -20.04 -4.97 28.52
C GLU A 50 -19.66 -4.01 29.66
N ARG A 51 -18.36 -3.96 30.02
CA ARG A 51 -17.82 -3.02 31.00
C ARG A 51 -17.65 -1.59 30.46
N ARG A 52 -18.07 -1.33 29.21
CA ARG A 52 -17.94 -0.05 28.49
C ARG A 52 -16.53 0.53 28.47
N SER A 53 -15.53 -0.34 28.60
CA SER A 53 -14.12 0.03 28.49
C SER A 53 -13.49 -0.79 27.37
N PRO A 54 -12.84 -0.16 26.38
CA PRO A 54 -12.15 -0.91 25.34
C PRO A 54 -11.00 -1.72 25.98
N PRO A 55 -10.79 -2.97 25.54
CA PRO A 55 -9.79 -3.85 26.14
C PRO A 55 -8.38 -3.27 25.99
N THR A 56 -7.61 -3.20 27.07
CA THR A 56 -6.24 -2.66 27.03
C THR A 56 -5.33 -3.53 26.16
N PRO A 57 -4.25 -2.97 25.57
CA PRO A 57 -3.27 -3.76 24.83
C PRO A 57 -2.77 -4.99 25.60
N ASP A 58 -2.45 -4.85 26.88
CA ASP A 58 -2.04 -5.98 27.74
C ASP A 58 -3.11 -7.07 27.82
N SER A 59 -4.38 -6.69 27.97
CA SER A 59 -5.49 -7.64 28.01
C SER A 59 -5.61 -8.40 26.69
N LEU A 60 -5.44 -7.71 25.56
CA LEU A 60 -5.48 -8.31 24.23
C LEU A 60 -4.29 -9.25 23.99
N ILE A 61 -3.09 -8.89 24.45
CA ILE A 61 -1.91 -9.77 24.42
C ILE A 61 -2.18 -11.05 25.22
N GLN A 62 -2.73 -10.93 26.43
CA GLN A 62 -3.06 -12.11 27.25
C GLN A 62 -4.08 -13.02 26.57
N LEU A 63 -5.07 -12.47 25.88
CA LEU A 63 -6.02 -13.25 25.09
C LEU A 63 -5.32 -13.93 23.90
N LEU A 64 -4.47 -13.22 23.16
CA LEU A 64 -3.69 -13.80 22.05
C LEU A 64 -2.83 -14.97 22.52
N LEU A 65 -2.18 -14.86 23.67
CA LEU A 65 -1.39 -15.96 24.27
C LEU A 65 -2.28 -17.13 24.69
N LYS A 66 -3.38 -16.85 25.40
CA LYS A 66 -4.35 -17.86 25.87
C LYS A 66 -4.92 -18.69 24.73
N TYR A 67 -5.29 -18.04 23.62
CA TYR A 67 -5.92 -18.71 22.49
C TYR A 67 -4.90 -19.22 21.45
N GLY A 68 -3.80 -18.50 21.27
CA GLY A 68 -2.68 -18.92 20.42
C GLY A 68 -2.05 -20.23 20.89
N SER A 69 -1.96 -20.48 22.20
CA SER A 69 -1.48 -21.76 22.73
C SER A 69 -2.37 -22.98 22.41
N ARG A 70 -3.63 -22.75 21.99
CA ARG A 70 -4.56 -23.83 21.64
C ARG A 70 -4.41 -24.32 20.21
N VAL A 71 -3.76 -23.54 19.34
CA VAL A 71 -3.49 -23.93 17.96
C VAL A 71 -2.11 -24.53 17.84
N GLN A 72 -1.89 -25.38 16.83
CA GLN A 72 -0.59 -26.04 16.72
C GLN A 72 0.52 -25.08 16.28
N LYS A 73 0.22 -24.19 15.34
CA LYS A 73 1.12 -23.12 14.90
C LYS A 73 0.30 -21.88 14.56
N LEU A 74 0.75 -20.73 15.03
CA LEU A 74 0.16 -19.43 14.73
C LEU A 74 1.18 -18.56 14.01
N TYR A 75 0.87 -18.16 12.79
CA TYR A 75 1.65 -17.19 12.02
C TYR A 75 0.97 -15.83 12.10
N ILE A 76 1.71 -14.81 12.51
CA ILE A 76 1.26 -13.42 12.59
C ILE A 76 2.09 -12.61 11.60
N ILE A 77 1.44 -11.99 10.62
CA ILE A 77 2.10 -11.12 9.64
C ILE A 77 1.66 -9.67 9.91
N VAL A 78 2.60 -8.78 10.15
CA VAL A 78 2.33 -7.34 10.28
C VAL A 78 3.11 -6.59 9.22
N ASP A 79 2.41 -6.14 8.19
CA ASP A 79 2.98 -5.46 7.04
C ASP A 79 3.04 -3.94 7.29
N ALA A 80 4.14 -3.33 6.85
CA ALA A 80 4.42 -1.91 6.87
C ALA A 80 4.37 -1.26 8.28
N ILE A 81 4.95 -1.91 9.30
CA ILE A 81 4.91 -1.42 10.70
C ILE A 81 5.37 0.04 10.87
N ASN A 82 6.28 0.52 10.03
CA ASN A 82 6.75 1.90 10.04
C ASN A 82 5.70 2.94 9.61
N GLU A 83 4.53 2.51 9.14
CA GLU A 83 3.39 3.37 8.83
C GLU A 83 2.51 3.71 10.04
N SER A 84 2.88 3.18 11.20
CA SER A 84 2.17 3.39 12.46
C SER A 84 2.91 4.36 13.35
N ASP A 85 2.20 5.34 13.92
CA ASP A 85 2.75 6.20 14.97
C ASP A 85 3.18 5.39 16.22
N GLU A 86 2.53 4.24 16.47
CA GLU A 86 2.85 3.31 17.55
C GLU A 86 3.80 2.16 17.14
N ALA A 87 4.60 2.32 16.08
CA ALA A 87 5.46 1.26 15.53
C ALA A 87 6.36 0.57 16.57
N ASP A 88 6.97 1.34 17.48
CA ASP A 88 7.83 0.81 18.54
C ASP A 88 7.04 -0.05 19.54
N ASP A 89 5.82 0.35 19.90
CA ASP A 89 4.99 -0.38 20.87
C ASP A 89 4.33 -1.62 20.24
N ILE A 90 4.02 -1.57 18.94
CA ILE A 90 3.66 -2.76 18.15
C ILE A 90 4.79 -3.77 18.16
N LEU A 91 6.02 -3.35 17.85
CA LEU A 91 7.15 -4.29 17.82
C LEU A 91 7.40 -4.88 19.21
N LYS A 92 7.35 -4.07 20.28
CA LYS A 92 7.48 -4.56 21.66
C LYS A 92 6.42 -5.60 22.01
N SER A 93 5.17 -5.37 21.64
CA SER A 93 4.06 -6.28 21.92
C SER A 93 4.20 -7.61 21.18
N LEU A 94 4.59 -7.56 19.90
CA LEU A 94 4.86 -8.77 19.12
C LEU A 94 6.04 -9.58 19.67
N MET A 95 7.09 -8.90 20.16
CA MET A 95 8.21 -9.56 20.84
C MET A 95 7.78 -10.22 22.14
N ALA A 96 6.97 -9.55 22.97
CA ALA A 96 6.45 -10.14 24.20
C ALA A 96 5.62 -11.40 23.92
N ILE A 97 4.87 -11.42 22.82
CA ILE A 97 4.12 -12.61 22.39
C ILE A 97 5.07 -13.75 21.99
N LEU A 98 6.11 -13.47 21.20
CA LEU A 98 7.13 -14.45 20.80
C LEU A 98 7.89 -15.01 22.00
N GLU A 99 8.25 -14.18 22.98
CA GLU A 99 8.96 -14.62 24.19
C GLU A 99 8.10 -15.52 25.07
N ALA A 100 6.79 -15.32 25.07
CA ALA A 100 5.84 -16.07 25.88
C ALA A 100 5.24 -17.32 25.18
N SER A 101 5.55 -17.56 23.89
CA SER A 101 4.94 -18.66 23.11
C SER A 101 5.92 -19.37 22.19
N GLU A 102 5.98 -20.70 22.29
CA GLU A 102 6.86 -21.52 21.43
C GLU A 102 6.26 -21.84 20.05
N ASN A 103 4.94 -21.73 19.90
CA ASN A 103 4.20 -22.09 18.69
C ASN A 103 3.79 -20.88 17.83
N VAL A 104 4.22 -19.68 18.19
CA VAL A 104 3.93 -18.43 17.49
C VAL A 104 5.12 -18.01 16.63
N TYR A 105 4.83 -17.62 15.40
CA TYR A 105 5.81 -17.13 14.44
C TYR A 105 5.35 -15.76 13.95
N VAL A 106 6.23 -14.77 14.01
CA VAL A 106 5.93 -13.40 13.58
C VAL A 106 6.80 -13.04 12.38
N MET A 107 6.18 -12.43 11.38
CA MET A 107 6.87 -11.74 10.30
C MET A 107 6.40 -10.29 10.27
N THR A 108 7.36 -9.36 10.25
CA THR A 108 7.06 -7.95 10.05
C THR A 108 7.79 -7.41 8.83
N THR A 109 7.22 -6.41 8.17
CA THR A 109 7.88 -5.70 7.07
C THR A 109 7.96 -4.21 7.41
N CYS A 110 9.04 -3.57 6.97
CA CYS A 110 9.20 -2.12 7.07
C CYS A 110 10.17 -1.62 6.01
N THR A 111 10.02 -0.37 5.61
CA THR A 111 11.02 0.34 4.79
C THR A 111 12.13 0.94 5.66
N SER A 112 11.77 1.37 6.87
CA SER A 112 12.69 1.81 7.92
C SER A 112 12.40 1.07 9.22
N PRO A 113 13.38 0.35 9.80
CA PRO A 113 13.15 -0.36 11.05
C PRO A 113 12.86 0.61 12.20
N PRO A 114 11.91 0.28 13.10
CA PRO A 114 11.66 1.07 14.31
C PRO A 114 12.88 1.07 15.24
N SER A 115 12.92 2.03 16.17
CA SER A 115 14.10 2.33 17.00
C SER A 115 14.35 1.28 18.09
N THR A 116 13.32 0.52 18.44
CA THR A 116 13.34 -0.48 19.50
C THR A 116 14.39 -1.57 19.25
N GLN A 117 15.28 -1.77 20.23
CA GLN A 117 16.23 -2.88 20.22
C GLN A 117 15.50 -4.20 20.47
N CYS A 118 15.65 -5.14 19.54
CA CYS A 118 15.09 -6.47 19.66
C CYS A 118 16.00 -7.35 20.53
N LYS A 119 15.45 -7.87 21.64
CA LYS A 119 16.14 -8.82 22.54
C LYS A 119 16.01 -10.26 22.07
N VAL A 120 14.98 -10.55 21.28
CA VAL A 120 14.72 -11.85 20.67
C VAL A 120 15.65 -12.04 19.47
N ARG A 121 16.14 -13.26 19.23
CA ARG A 121 16.86 -13.56 17.99
C ARG A 121 15.87 -13.60 16.83
N TYR A 122 16.06 -12.73 15.85
CA TYR A 122 15.24 -12.67 14.64
C TYR A 122 16.10 -12.80 13.38
N LEU A 123 15.47 -13.23 12.29
CA LEU A 123 16.06 -13.17 10.96
C LEU A 123 15.74 -11.81 10.36
N LYS A 124 16.76 -11.12 9.87
CA LYS A 124 16.62 -9.83 9.18
C LYS A 124 16.98 -10.00 7.73
N GLU A 125 15.99 -9.95 6.86
CA GLU A 125 16.19 -9.88 5.42
C GLU A 125 16.01 -8.45 4.95
N THR A 126 17.05 -7.90 4.31
CA THR A 126 17.01 -6.56 3.73
C THR A 126 16.90 -6.69 2.22
N MET A 127 15.78 -6.27 1.65
CA MET A 127 15.66 -6.13 0.20
C MET A 127 16.52 -4.95 -0.28
N LYS A 128 17.56 -5.25 -1.06
CA LYS A 128 18.40 -4.23 -1.71
C LYS A 128 17.94 -4.05 -3.15
N PRO A 129 18.24 -2.90 -3.79
CA PRO A 129 18.03 -2.73 -5.23
C PRO A 129 18.63 -3.83 -6.10
N SER A 130 19.74 -4.43 -5.66
CA SER A 130 20.35 -5.57 -6.36
C SER A 130 19.56 -6.87 -6.21
N SER A 131 18.76 -7.02 -5.15
CA SER A 131 18.04 -8.26 -4.84
C SER A 131 16.91 -8.57 -5.84
N ASN A 132 16.28 -7.55 -6.40
CA ASN A 132 15.12 -7.70 -7.29
C ASN A 132 15.41 -7.32 -8.76
N LYS A 133 16.70 -7.18 -9.13
CA LYS A 133 17.11 -6.78 -10.48
C LYS A 133 16.55 -7.71 -11.57
N TYR A 134 16.59 -9.02 -11.34
CA TYR A 134 16.05 -10.01 -12.28
C TYR A 134 14.53 -9.95 -12.39
N ASP A 135 13.84 -9.71 -11.27
CA ASP A 135 12.38 -9.57 -11.25
C ASP A 135 11.94 -8.30 -11.98
N ILE A 136 12.67 -7.19 -11.80
CA ILE A 136 12.46 -5.96 -12.57
C ILE A 136 12.66 -6.21 -14.06
N GLN A 137 13.74 -6.89 -14.45
CA GLN A 137 14.00 -7.19 -15.85
C GLN A 137 12.91 -8.09 -16.45
N ALA A 138 12.48 -9.11 -15.72
CA ALA A 138 11.37 -9.98 -16.11
C ALA A 138 10.06 -9.20 -16.26
N PHE A 139 9.77 -8.29 -15.33
CA PHE A 139 8.61 -7.40 -15.39
C PHE A 139 8.66 -6.47 -16.61
N VAL A 140 9.80 -5.85 -16.91
CA VAL A 140 9.97 -5.00 -18.11
C VAL A 140 9.71 -5.82 -19.37
N ASN A 141 10.34 -6.99 -19.50
CA ASN A 141 10.18 -7.85 -20.66
C ASN A 141 8.72 -8.27 -20.85
N LEU A 142 8.02 -8.60 -19.76
CA LEU A 142 6.59 -8.90 -19.79
C LEU A 142 5.77 -7.69 -20.27
N GLN A 143 6.02 -6.49 -19.73
CA GLN A 143 5.30 -5.28 -20.16
C GLN A 143 5.54 -4.92 -21.62
N LEU A 144 6.75 -5.14 -22.14
CA LEU A 144 7.09 -4.92 -23.55
C LEU A 144 6.25 -5.80 -24.49
N GLU A 145 5.81 -6.98 -24.02
CA GLU A 145 4.95 -7.88 -24.79
C GLU A 145 3.45 -7.61 -24.56
N LEU A 146 3.06 -7.20 -23.35
CA LEU A 146 1.65 -6.93 -23.04
C LEU A 146 1.14 -5.62 -23.66
N GLN A 147 1.98 -4.59 -23.75
CA GLN A 147 1.57 -3.27 -24.24
C GLN A 147 1.54 -3.24 -25.77
N PRO A 148 0.38 -3.00 -26.43
CA PRO A 148 0.29 -3.05 -27.90
C PRO A 148 1.25 -2.11 -28.63
N ALA A 149 1.49 -0.92 -28.06
CA ALA A 149 2.41 0.07 -28.61
C ALA A 149 3.87 -0.40 -28.55
N LEU A 150 4.27 -1.03 -27.45
CA LEU A 150 5.65 -1.48 -27.22
C LEU A 150 5.95 -2.82 -27.90
N ARG A 151 4.94 -3.70 -27.99
CA ARG A 151 5.06 -5.04 -28.62
C ARG A 151 5.51 -4.97 -30.07
N ARG A 152 5.12 -3.91 -30.80
CA ARG A 152 5.46 -3.69 -32.21
C ARG A 152 6.86 -3.11 -32.44
N LEU A 153 7.59 -2.77 -31.37
CA LEU A 153 8.95 -2.22 -31.50
C LEU A 153 9.96 -3.28 -31.98
N PRO A 154 11.00 -2.87 -32.72
CA PRO A 154 12.08 -3.77 -33.10
C PRO A 154 12.74 -4.42 -31.88
N SER A 155 13.20 -5.67 -32.03
CA SER A 155 13.83 -6.44 -30.95
C SER A 155 15.02 -5.71 -30.32
N GLN A 156 15.84 -5.01 -31.13
CA GLN A 156 16.96 -4.21 -30.62
C GLN A 156 16.48 -3.06 -29.70
N THR A 157 15.38 -2.40 -30.04
CA THR A 157 14.78 -1.35 -29.21
C THR A 157 14.23 -1.93 -27.92
N LYS A 158 13.57 -3.09 -27.96
CA LYS A 158 13.08 -3.78 -26.75
C LYS A 158 14.22 -4.14 -25.79
N VAL A 159 15.32 -4.68 -26.33
CA VAL A 159 16.54 -4.98 -25.54
C VAL A 159 17.12 -3.71 -24.92
N HIS A 160 17.18 -2.62 -25.68
CA HIS A 160 17.66 -1.34 -25.18
C HIS A 160 16.78 -0.80 -24.03
N ILE A 161 15.44 -0.85 -24.18
CA ILE A 161 14.49 -0.46 -23.12
C ILE A 161 14.68 -1.32 -21.87
N SER A 162 14.74 -2.65 -22.04
CA SER A 162 14.94 -3.59 -20.94
C SER A 162 16.20 -3.27 -20.14
N ASN A 163 17.34 -3.12 -20.82
CA ASN A 163 18.61 -2.83 -20.17
C ASN A 163 18.61 -1.46 -19.48
N LEU A 164 18.10 -0.42 -20.15
CA LEU A 164 18.08 0.94 -19.61
C LEU A 164 17.19 1.02 -18.36
N LEU A 165 15.95 0.54 -18.45
CA LEU A 165 15.02 0.55 -17.31
C LEU A 165 15.54 -0.27 -16.15
N SER A 166 16.05 -1.48 -16.39
CA SER A 166 16.63 -2.30 -15.33
C SER A 166 17.86 -1.67 -14.68
N SER A 167 18.64 -0.87 -15.41
CA SER A 167 19.78 -0.14 -14.83
C SER A 167 19.37 1.07 -13.98
N LYS A 168 18.32 1.79 -14.40
CA LYS A 168 17.85 3.01 -13.72
C LYS A 168 16.83 2.75 -12.61
N ALA A 169 16.25 1.56 -12.55
CA ALA A 169 15.17 1.26 -11.62
C ALA A 169 15.53 1.42 -10.14
N ASP A 170 16.80 1.22 -9.79
CA ASP A 170 17.29 1.21 -8.40
C ASP A 170 16.35 0.44 -7.45
N GLY A 171 15.91 -0.73 -7.88
CA GLY A 171 15.01 -1.59 -7.11
C GLY A 171 13.54 -1.18 -7.07
N MET A 172 13.16 -0.08 -7.73
CA MET A 172 11.79 0.47 -7.68
C MET A 172 10.94 0.03 -8.87
N PHE A 173 10.01 -0.91 -8.65
CA PHE A 173 9.00 -1.26 -9.64
C PHE A 173 8.11 -0.09 -10.05
N ARG A 174 7.83 0.85 -9.13
CA ARG A 174 7.00 2.02 -9.43
C ARG A 174 7.66 2.91 -10.48
N TYR A 175 8.96 3.15 -10.37
CA TYR A 175 9.72 3.89 -11.39
C TYR A 175 9.57 3.22 -12.75
N VAL A 176 9.85 1.91 -12.82
CA VAL A 176 9.77 1.12 -14.06
C VAL A 176 8.37 1.18 -14.66
N ARG A 177 7.34 1.04 -13.83
CA ARG A 177 5.94 1.12 -14.28
C ARG A 177 5.63 2.49 -14.90
N CYS A 178 6.00 3.57 -14.22
CA CYS A 178 5.81 4.92 -14.76
C CYS A 178 6.52 5.06 -16.11
N GLN A 179 7.78 4.62 -16.23
CA GLN A 179 8.50 4.71 -17.51
C GLN A 179 7.82 3.90 -18.62
N ILE A 180 7.35 2.68 -18.34
CA ILE A 180 6.57 1.89 -19.29
C ILE A 180 5.31 2.65 -19.75
N ASP A 181 4.58 3.28 -18.84
CA ASP A 181 3.40 4.07 -19.17
C ASP A 181 3.77 5.25 -20.08
N LEU A 182 4.84 5.99 -19.78
CA LEU A 182 5.33 7.11 -20.62
C LEU A 182 5.76 6.65 -22.02
N LEU A 183 6.43 5.50 -22.12
CA LEU A 183 6.86 4.92 -23.40
C LEU A 183 5.68 4.39 -24.20
N SER A 184 4.70 3.75 -23.55
CA SER A 184 3.50 3.21 -24.20
C SER A 184 2.60 4.29 -24.79
N ALA A 185 2.63 5.50 -24.23
CA ALA A 185 1.89 6.65 -24.74
C ALA A 185 2.45 7.20 -26.08
N GLN A 186 3.69 6.86 -26.43
CA GLN A 186 4.35 7.35 -27.64
C GLN A 186 3.71 6.77 -28.91
N LYS A 187 3.51 7.62 -29.92
CA LYS A 187 2.82 7.25 -31.16
C LYS A 187 3.74 6.61 -32.21
N THR A 188 5.05 6.76 -32.06
CA THR A 188 6.04 6.23 -33.01
C THR A 188 7.26 5.68 -32.28
N GLY A 189 7.97 4.73 -32.90
CA GLY A 189 9.24 4.24 -32.37
C GLY A 189 10.30 5.34 -32.19
N ARG A 190 10.29 6.38 -33.05
CA ARG A 190 11.13 7.57 -32.86
C ARG A 190 10.77 8.34 -31.59
N GLY A 191 9.48 8.46 -31.28
CA GLY A 191 9.01 9.05 -30.02
C GLY A 191 9.46 8.26 -28.81
N VAL A 192 9.42 6.92 -28.88
CA VAL A 192 9.96 6.03 -27.85
C VAL A 192 11.45 6.30 -27.64
N LEU A 193 12.27 6.31 -28.70
CA LEU A 193 13.70 6.56 -28.59
C LEU A 193 14.01 7.94 -27.95
N ARG A 194 13.33 9.00 -28.39
CA ARG A 194 13.46 10.33 -27.76
C ARG A 194 13.07 10.33 -26.29
N ALA A 195 12.00 9.63 -25.93
CA ALA A 195 11.58 9.51 -24.53
C ALA A 195 12.61 8.77 -23.66
N LEU A 196 13.37 7.83 -24.23
CA LEU A 196 14.49 7.17 -23.54
C LEU A 196 15.67 8.14 -23.30
N GLU A 197 15.92 9.07 -24.22
CA GLU A 197 17.00 10.06 -24.10
C GLU A 197 16.77 11.08 -22.98
N VAL A 198 15.52 11.55 -22.82
CA VAL A 198 15.13 12.52 -21.77
C VAL A 198 14.53 11.85 -20.53
N MET A 199 14.80 10.56 -20.34
CA MET A 199 14.24 9.77 -19.25
C MET A 199 14.77 10.26 -17.89
N PRO A 200 13.89 10.58 -16.93
CA PRO A 200 14.28 10.98 -15.58
C PRO A 200 15.20 9.97 -14.89
N GLU A 201 16.09 10.46 -14.04
CA GLU A 201 17.03 9.61 -13.30
C GLU A 201 16.35 8.82 -12.18
N ASP A 202 15.35 9.43 -11.52
CA ASP A 202 14.70 8.86 -10.35
C ASP A 202 13.17 9.01 -10.40
N LEU A 203 12.52 8.56 -9.33
CA LEU A 203 11.07 8.62 -9.20
C LEU A 203 10.56 10.06 -9.03
N ASN A 204 11.34 10.96 -8.43
CA ASN A 204 10.96 12.35 -8.22
C ASN A 204 10.90 13.10 -9.57
N GLY A 205 11.95 13.02 -10.37
CA GLY A 205 11.95 13.57 -11.73
C GLY A 205 10.89 12.93 -12.62
N THR A 206 10.55 11.65 -12.36
CA THR A 206 9.41 11.01 -13.03
C THR A 206 8.09 11.68 -12.68
N TYR A 207 7.85 12.01 -11.41
CA TYR A 207 6.66 12.75 -10.99
C TYR A 207 6.65 14.18 -11.53
N GLU A 208 7.79 14.87 -11.59
CA GLU A 208 7.89 16.19 -12.23
C GLU A 208 7.47 16.14 -13.70
N VAL A 209 7.90 15.13 -14.45
CA VAL A 209 7.48 14.93 -15.84
C VAL A 209 5.98 14.65 -15.95
N ILE A 210 5.41 13.82 -15.07
CA ILE A 210 3.97 13.50 -15.09
C ILE A 210 3.14 14.75 -14.77
N LEU A 211 3.51 15.48 -13.71
CA LEU A 211 2.83 16.72 -13.31
C LEU A 211 3.00 17.83 -14.36
N GLY A 212 4.17 17.93 -14.99
CA GLY A 212 4.43 18.92 -16.04
C GLY A 212 3.61 18.71 -17.32
N ARG A 213 3.08 17.51 -17.55
CA ARG A 213 2.19 17.19 -18.68
C ARG A 213 0.74 17.60 -18.46
N VAL A 214 0.35 17.95 -17.24
CA VAL A 214 -1.00 18.45 -16.97
C VAL A 214 -1.16 19.79 -17.70
N SER A 215 -2.24 19.90 -18.50
CA SER A 215 -2.49 21.08 -19.31
C SER A 215 -2.64 22.32 -18.42
N THR A 216 -2.29 23.50 -18.91
CA THR A 216 -2.42 24.73 -18.12
C THR A 216 -3.86 24.99 -17.65
N HIS A 217 -4.86 24.49 -18.37
CA HIS A 217 -6.27 24.63 -18.03
C HIS A 217 -6.69 23.67 -16.90
N ASP A 218 -6.10 22.47 -16.85
CA ASP A 218 -6.45 21.44 -15.86
C ASP A 218 -5.62 21.50 -14.57
N ARG A 219 -4.60 22.37 -14.52
CA ARG A 219 -3.62 22.42 -13.41
C ARG A 219 -4.26 22.69 -12.06
N ASP A 220 -5.19 23.63 -11.98
CA ASP A 220 -5.84 23.95 -10.70
C ASP A 220 -6.70 22.79 -10.23
N LEU A 221 -7.52 22.21 -11.12
CA LEU A 221 -8.36 21.05 -10.81
C LEU A 221 -7.52 19.84 -10.38
N ALA A 222 -6.43 19.54 -11.09
CA ALA A 222 -5.51 18.45 -10.74
C ALA A 222 -4.81 18.71 -9.40
N ARG A 223 -4.39 19.97 -9.13
CA ARG A 223 -3.78 20.34 -7.84
C ARG A 223 -4.76 20.12 -6.70
N GLU A 224 -5.97 20.66 -6.79
CA GLU A 224 -6.99 20.50 -5.75
C GLU A 224 -7.34 19.03 -5.53
N ALA A 225 -7.42 18.23 -6.59
CA ALA A 225 -7.68 16.79 -6.47
C ALA A 225 -6.57 16.07 -5.71
N LEU A 226 -5.31 16.35 -6.04
CA LEU A 226 -4.16 15.76 -5.36
C LEU A 226 -4.08 16.21 -3.90
N LEU A 227 -4.42 17.47 -3.59
CA LEU A 227 -4.46 17.97 -2.21
C LEU A 227 -5.55 17.25 -1.41
N TRP A 228 -6.77 17.14 -1.94
CA TRP A 228 -7.85 16.42 -1.27
C TRP A 228 -7.48 14.96 -1.01
N LEU A 229 -6.93 14.26 -2.01
CA LEU A 229 -6.50 12.87 -1.88
C LEU A 229 -5.35 12.66 -0.89
N THR A 230 -4.45 13.65 -0.76
CA THR A 230 -3.30 13.55 0.14
C THR A 230 -3.65 13.87 1.58
N PHE A 231 -4.53 14.85 1.81
CA PHE A 231 -4.83 15.38 3.14
C PHE A 231 -6.18 14.92 3.70
N SER A 232 -6.97 14.16 2.95
CA SER A 232 -8.20 13.56 3.46
C SER A 232 -7.91 12.59 4.61
N ARG A 233 -8.71 12.65 5.68
CA ARG A 233 -8.60 11.74 6.83
C ARG A 233 -9.06 10.31 6.54
N GLN A 234 -9.77 10.10 5.43
CA GLN A 234 -10.33 8.83 5.02
C GLN A 234 -10.26 8.75 3.49
N ALA A 235 -10.22 7.53 2.96
CA ALA A 235 -10.24 7.31 1.52
C ALA A 235 -11.50 7.93 0.89
N LEU A 236 -11.29 8.84 -0.06
CA LEU A 236 -12.38 9.50 -0.77
C LEU A 236 -12.99 8.56 -1.81
N THR A 237 -14.32 8.58 -1.91
CA THR A 237 -15.01 8.02 -3.07
C THR A 237 -14.93 9.01 -4.23
N LEU A 238 -15.00 8.53 -5.47
CA LEU A 238 -14.99 9.41 -6.64
C LEU A 238 -16.10 10.48 -6.58
N PRO A 239 -17.37 10.16 -6.21
CA PRO A 239 -18.39 11.19 -6.03
C PRO A 239 -18.03 12.24 -4.97
N ALA A 240 -17.52 11.82 -3.81
CA ALA A 240 -17.13 12.74 -2.74
C ALA A 240 -15.98 13.67 -3.16
N LEU A 241 -15.01 13.14 -3.91
CA LEU A 241 -13.93 13.95 -4.48
C LEU A 241 -14.50 14.97 -5.49
N ASN A 242 -15.40 14.54 -6.37
CA ASN A 242 -16.00 15.44 -7.37
C ASN A 242 -16.78 16.60 -6.72
N GLU A 243 -17.52 16.33 -5.64
CA GLU A 243 -18.16 17.39 -4.86
C GLU A 243 -17.13 18.31 -4.20
N ALA A 244 -16.06 17.76 -3.62
CA ALA A 244 -15.02 18.56 -2.96
C ALA A 244 -14.26 19.48 -3.93
N LEU A 245 -14.20 19.14 -5.21
CA LEU A 245 -13.50 19.90 -6.24
C LEU A 245 -14.27 21.13 -6.75
N VAL A 246 -15.59 21.15 -6.58
CA VAL A 246 -16.46 22.21 -7.11
C VAL A 246 -16.94 23.17 -6.04
N LEU A 247 -16.65 22.88 -4.76
CA LEU A 247 -17.03 23.71 -3.63
C LEU A 247 -16.13 24.94 -3.52
N GLU A 248 -16.76 26.11 -3.51
CA GLU A 248 -16.12 27.38 -3.21
C GLU A 248 -16.50 27.90 -1.82
N LYS A 249 -15.66 28.81 -1.31
CA LYS A 249 -15.88 29.42 0.01
C LYS A 249 -17.15 30.28 -0.03
N GLY A 250 -18.18 29.84 0.67
CA GLY A 250 -19.45 30.56 0.81
C GLY A 250 -20.64 29.77 0.27
N ASP A 251 -20.39 28.68 -0.43
CA ASP A 251 -21.42 27.79 -0.95
C ASP A 251 -22.23 27.15 0.18
N LYS A 252 -23.54 27.05 -0.05
CA LYS A 252 -24.49 26.46 0.91
C LYS A 252 -25.12 25.18 0.39
N TYR A 253 -25.05 24.94 -0.90
CA TYR A 253 -25.57 23.78 -1.61
C TYR A 253 -24.78 23.59 -2.90
N ILE A 254 -24.76 22.36 -3.41
CA ILE A 254 -24.20 22.03 -4.73
C ILE A 254 -25.41 21.85 -5.65
N ASP A 255 -25.53 22.69 -6.67
CA ASP A 255 -26.52 22.49 -7.75
C ASP A 255 -25.89 21.75 -8.94
N ASP A 256 -26.72 21.40 -9.93
CA ASP A 256 -26.28 20.65 -11.10
C ASP A 256 -25.36 21.45 -12.04
N GLU A 257 -25.33 22.79 -11.94
CA GLU A 257 -24.44 23.65 -12.75
C GLU A 257 -23.01 23.68 -12.21
N TYR A 258 -22.82 23.49 -10.89
CA TYR A 258 -21.50 23.35 -10.28
C TYR A 258 -20.85 21.99 -10.52
N ARG A 259 -21.62 20.95 -10.83
CA ARG A 259 -21.08 19.59 -10.96
C ARG A 259 -20.15 19.46 -12.16
N LEU A 260 -19.07 18.71 -11.97
CA LEU A 260 -18.19 18.31 -13.06
C LEU A 260 -18.99 17.59 -14.15
N ILE A 261 -18.89 18.08 -15.38
CA ILE A 261 -19.57 17.49 -16.54
C ILE A 261 -19.11 16.03 -16.74
N ASN A 262 -17.81 15.78 -16.62
CA ASN A 262 -17.24 14.44 -16.61
C ASN A 262 -16.78 14.09 -15.19
N PRO A 263 -17.46 13.17 -14.47
CA PRO A 263 -17.08 12.78 -13.12
C PRO A 263 -15.77 11.98 -13.06
N ASP A 264 -15.29 11.46 -14.19
CA ASP A 264 -14.04 10.70 -14.28
C ASP A 264 -12.84 11.58 -14.70
N ILE A 265 -13.04 12.89 -14.92
CA ILE A 265 -12.03 13.79 -15.49
C ILE A 265 -10.72 13.78 -14.69
N VAL A 266 -10.79 13.65 -13.36
CA VAL A 266 -9.62 13.61 -12.47
C VAL A 266 -8.72 12.41 -12.80
N LEU A 267 -9.31 11.27 -13.15
CA LEU A 267 -8.56 10.07 -13.52
C LEU A 267 -7.78 10.27 -14.82
N GLU A 268 -8.32 11.08 -15.73
CA GLU A 268 -7.69 11.42 -17.01
C GLU A 268 -6.58 12.46 -16.84
N ILE A 269 -6.88 13.60 -16.20
CA ILE A 269 -5.95 14.74 -16.09
C ILE A 269 -4.76 14.43 -15.17
N CYS A 270 -4.94 13.61 -14.14
CA CYS A 270 -3.86 13.25 -13.21
C CYS A 270 -2.95 12.13 -13.75
N GLN A 271 -3.13 11.66 -14.98
CA GLN A 271 -2.18 10.82 -15.74
C GLN A 271 -1.59 9.63 -14.98
N GLY A 272 -2.44 8.89 -14.24
CA GLY A 272 -2.02 7.69 -13.50
C GLY A 272 -1.44 7.94 -12.10
N LEU A 273 -1.45 9.19 -11.62
CA LEU A 273 -1.24 9.52 -10.21
C LEU A 273 -2.45 9.20 -9.34
N VAL A 274 -3.65 9.24 -9.93
CA VAL A 274 -4.89 8.86 -9.27
C VAL A 274 -5.39 7.55 -9.86
N VAL A 275 -5.75 6.60 -9.00
CA VAL A 275 -6.26 5.29 -9.38
C VAL A 275 -7.55 5.03 -8.63
N LEU A 276 -8.60 4.66 -9.36
CA LEU A 276 -9.87 4.24 -8.78
C LEU A 276 -9.82 2.76 -8.43
N THR A 277 -9.78 2.44 -7.14
CA THR A 277 -9.89 1.07 -6.65
C THR A 277 -11.35 0.75 -6.36
N ARG A 278 -11.88 -0.30 -6.99
CA ARG A 278 -13.17 -0.86 -6.60
C ARG A 278 -12.94 -1.78 -5.40
N LEU A 279 -13.46 -1.41 -4.24
CA LEU A 279 -13.47 -2.31 -3.08
C LEU A 279 -14.35 -3.51 -3.43
N THR A 280 -13.72 -4.66 -3.72
CA THR A 280 -14.41 -5.94 -3.65
C THR A 280 -14.74 -6.18 -2.19
N GLN A 281 -16.04 -6.14 -1.85
CA GLN A 281 -16.52 -6.65 -0.57
C GLN A 281 -16.16 -8.13 -0.52
N LEU A 282 -15.27 -8.50 0.41
CA LEU A 282 -15.02 -9.88 0.83
C LEU A 282 -16.13 -10.31 1.79
#